data_AF-A0A9W7FZ45-F1
#
_entry.id   AF-A0A9W7FZ45-F1
#
_cell.length_a   1.000
_cell.length_b   1.000
_cell.length_c   1.000
_cell.angle_alpha   90.00
_cell.angle_beta   90.00
_cell.angle_gamma   90.00
#
_symmetry.space_group_name_H-M   'P 1'
#
loop_
_entity.id
_entity.type
_entity.pdbx_description
1 polymer ?
#
loop_
_entity_poly.entity_id
_entity_poly.type
_entity_poly.pdbx_seq_one_letter_code
_entity_poly.pdbx_strand_id
1 'polypeptide(L)'
;TVTLGGTTKTTFKEGAIFTGLISFNTALKTAGVISTGTVTAGGVALTSDRRYKKNINTVTTPLASVMKLRGVTYDWRTDEFPEKNFDNHTHFGFIAQEVEEVIPEFVGTNDLGFKSIRYMGFTSLLVEALKEQQGVIDELRGDVIELRTQLDTLQKQVEELLKRNKKL
;
A
#
# COMPACT_ATOMS: atom_id res chain seq x y z
N THR A 1 -30.20 -30.47 16.92
CA THR A 1 -30.34 -29.02 16.67
C THR A 1 -30.85 -28.36 17.93
N VAL A 2 -30.10 -27.41 18.48
CA VAL A 2 -30.56 -26.59 19.60
C VAL A 2 -31.01 -25.26 19.02
N THR A 3 -32.32 -24.97 19.10
CA THR A 3 -32.87 -23.68 18.67
C THR A 3 -33.08 -22.83 19.91
N LEU A 4 -32.34 -21.74 20.02
CA LEU A 4 -32.49 -20.76 21.10
C LEU A 4 -33.41 -19.64 20.59
N GLY A 5 -34.52 -19.40 21.29
CA GLY A 5 -35.42 -18.28 21.00
C GLY A 5 -35.00 -17.01 21.74
N GLY A 6 -35.02 -15.87 21.05
CA GLY A 6 -34.73 -14.56 21.65
C GLY A 6 -33.25 -14.23 21.85
N THR A 7 -32.97 -13.16 22.59
CA THR A 7 -31.60 -12.73 22.89
C THR A 7 -30.99 -13.64 23.95
N THR A 8 -30.03 -14.48 23.57
CA THR A 8 -29.32 -15.36 24.50
C THR A 8 -27.89 -14.85 24.69
N LYS A 9 -27.44 -14.70 25.93
CA LYS A 9 -26.04 -14.40 26.25
C LYS A 9 -25.33 -15.69 26.65
N THR A 10 -24.41 -16.16 25.81
CA THR A 10 -23.59 -17.34 26.08
C THR A 10 -22.16 -16.91 26.39
N THR A 11 -21.55 -17.50 27.43
CA THR A 11 -20.14 -17.26 27.79
C THR A 11 -19.40 -18.59 27.77
N PHE A 12 -18.29 -18.65 27.03
CA PHE A 12 -17.42 -19.82 26.99
C PHE A 12 -16.22 -19.59 27.90
N LYS A 13 -15.99 -20.47 28.89
CA LYS A 13 -14.87 -20.33 29.84
C LYS A 13 -13.51 -20.67 29.21
N GLU A 14 -13.49 -21.58 28.24
CA GLU A 14 -12.26 -22.13 27.63
C GLU A 14 -12.24 -21.94 26.09
N GLY A 15 -13.07 -21.04 25.57
CA GLY A 15 -13.27 -20.84 24.13
C GLY A 15 -14.31 -21.78 23.52
N ALA A 16 -14.61 -21.58 22.23
CA ALA A 16 -15.56 -22.38 21.48
C ALA A 16 -14.96 -22.75 20.12
N ILE A 17 -15.08 -24.02 19.74
CA ILE A 17 -14.70 -24.52 18.42
C ILE A 17 -15.98 -24.84 17.66
N PHE A 18 -16.10 -24.28 16.46
CA PHE A 18 -17.18 -24.58 15.53
C PHE A 18 -16.57 -25.24 14.29
N THR A 19 -17.06 -26.42 13.93
CA THR A 19 -16.52 -27.23 12.81
C THR A 19 -17.29 -27.05 11.50
N GLY A 20 -18.22 -26.09 11.44
CA GLY A 20 -19.08 -25.85 10.30
C GLY A 20 -19.36 -24.37 10.07
N LEU A 21 -20.23 -24.09 9.10
CA LEU A 21 -20.61 -22.72 8.75
C LEU A 21 -21.28 -22.01 9.94
N ILE A 22 -20.77 -20.82 10.25
CA ILE A 22 -21.41 -19.89 11.18
C ILE A 22 -21.99 -18.74 10.36
N SER A 23 -23.32 -18.63 10.35
CA SER A 23 -24.03 -17.55 9.66
C SER A 23 -24.57 -16.55 10.68
N PHE A 24 -24.22 -15.27 10.49
CA PHE A 24 -24.83 -14.16 11.21
C PHE A 24 -25.83 -13.46 10.30
N ASN A 25 -27.09 -13.36 10.71
CA ASN A 25 -28.13 -12.64 9.97
C ASN A 25 -28.12 -11.12 10.25
N THR A 26 -27.24 -10.67 11.15
CA THR A 26 -27.11 -9.29 11.63
C THR A 26 -25.64 -8.96 11.89
N ALA A 27 -25.35 -7.77 12.41
CA ALA A 27 -23.99 -7.29 12.65
C ALA A 27 -23.23 -8.12 13.71
N LEU A 28 -22.04 -8.60 13.34
CA LEU A 28 -21.06 -9.18 14.26
C LEU A 28 -20.21 -8.07 14.88
N LYS A 29 -20.20 -7.95 16.21
CA LYS A 29 -19.34 -7.02 16.96
C LYS A 29 -18.28 -7.80 17.72
N THR A 30 -17.02 -7.71 17.27
CA THR A 30 -15.87 -8.36 17.91
C THR A 30 -14.75 -7.35 18.10
N ALA A 31 -13.90 -7.57 19.12
CA ALA A 31 -12.72 -6.73 19.37
C ALA A 31 -11.53 -7.13 18.48
N GLY A 32 -11.53 -8.35 17.93
CA GLY A 32 -10.50 -8.84 17.03
C GLY A 32 -10.97 -10.09 16.29
N VAL A 33 -10.44 -10.28 15.08
CA VAL A 33 -10.63 -11.47 14.26
C VAL A 33 -9.27 -11.82 13.66
N ILE A 34 -8.82 -13.06 13.87
CA ILE A 34 -7.66 -13.62 13.19
C ILE A 34 -8.23 -14.62 12.18
N SER A 35 -8.10 -14.30 10.89
CA SER A 35 -8.43 -15.24 9.82
C SER A 35 -7.13 -15.85 9.29
N THR A 36 -7.09 -17.18 9.22
CA THR A 36 -5.98 -17.92 8.60
C THR A 36 -6.19 -18.17 7.11
N GLY A 37 -7.36 -17.79 6.58
CA GLY A 37 -7.72 -17.94 5.17
C GLY A 37 -8.31 -16.66 4.56
N THR A 38 -8.87 -16.80 3.37
CA THR A 38 -9.41 -15.68 2.58
C THR A 38 -10.60 -15.00 3.25
N VAL A 39 -10.58 -13.67 3.28
CA VAL A 39 -11.69 -12.83 3.74
C VAL A 39 -12.33 -12.15 2.55
N THR A 40 -13.55 -12.53 2.20
CA THR A 40 -14.34 -11.91 1.14
C THR A 40 -15.37 -10.96 1.75
N ALA A 41 -15.32 -9.68 1.39
CA ALA A 41 -16.25 -8.67 1.86
C ALA A 41 -16.65 -7.73 0.72
N GLY A 42 -17.88 -7.21 0.74
CA GLY A 42 -18.32 -6.19 -0.22
C GLY A 42 -17.61 -4.84 -0.04
N GLY A 43 -17.00 -4.60 1.12
CA GLY A 43 -16.19 -3.43 1.42
C GLY A 43 -15.61 -3.50 2.83
N VAL A 44 -14.49 -2.81 3.05
CA VAL A 44 -13.81 -2.73 4.36
C VAL A 44 -13.56 -1.28 4.71
N ALA A 45 -14.28 -0.76 5.70
CA ALA A 45 -14.04 0.55 6.28
C ALA A 45 -13.22 0.40 7.57
N LEU A 46 -12.05 1.03 7.61
CA LEU A 46 -11.13 0.95 8.73
C LEU A 46 -11.19 2.20 9.59
N THR A 47 -11.00 2.03 10.90
CA THR A 47 -10.89 3.14 11.84
C THR A 47 -9.67 4.02 11.51
N SER A 48 -9.91 5.31 11.24
CA SER A 48 -8.84 6.26 10.85
C SER A 48 -9.01 7.67 11.46
N ASP A 49 -9.92 7.83 12.44
CA ASP A 49 -10.21 9.11 13.11
C ASP A 49 -8.97 9.68 13.81
N ARG A 50 -8.75 11.00 13.68
CA ARG A 50 -7.61 11.72 14.27
C ARG A 50 -7.50 11.49 15.78
N ARG A 51 -8.61 11.36 16.49
CA ARG A 51 -8.63 11.15 17.96
C ARG A 51 -8.03 9.82 18.40
N TYR A 52 -7.95 8.85 17.49
CA TYR A 52 -7.32 7.55 17.76
C TYR A 52 -5.83 7.52 17.37
N LYS A 53 -5.26 8.63 16.91
CA LYS A 53 -3.87 8.72 16.43
C LYS A 53 -3.07 9.72 17.27
N LYS A 54 -1.81 9.40 17.52
CA LYS A 54 -0.81 10.28 18.18
C LYS A 54 0.49 10.21 17.39
N ASN A 55 1.38 11.20 17.57
CA ASN A 55 2.68 11.27 16.88
C ASN A 55 2.54 11.22 15.35
N ILE A 56 1.62 12.03 14.80
CA ILE A 56 1.30 12.05 13.37
C ILE A 56 2.39 12.82 12.63
N ASN A 57 3.15 12.11 11.79
CA ASN A 57 4.17 12.68 10.91
C ASN A 57 3.86 12.31 9.45
N THR A 58 4.26 13.16 8.51
CA THR A 58 4.23 12.84 7.08
C THR A 58 5.24 11.72 6.79
N VAL A 59 4.94 10.86 5.81
CA VAL A 59 5.84 9.79 5.39
C VAL A 59 7.12 10.41 4.81
N THR A 60 8.27 10.01 5.35
CA THR A 60 9.58 10.49 4.88
C THR A 60 10.15 9.59 3.79
N THR A 61 10.90 10.19 2.85
CA THR A 61 11.54 9.51 1.71
C THR A 61 10.64 8.55 0.92
N PRO A 62 9.37 8.93 0.62
CA PRO A 62 8.39 8.00 0.09
C PRO A 62 8.75 7.47 -1.29
N LEU A 63 9.27 8.31 -2.21
CA LEU A 63 9.67 7.85 -3.54
C LEU A 63 10.87 6.89 -3.46
N ALA A 64 11.90 7.24 -2.68
CA ALA A 64 13.08 6.41 -2.52
C ALA A 64 12.75 5.02 -1.95
N SER A 65 11.81 4.94 -0.99
CA SER A 65 11.34 3.66 -0.45
C SER A 65 10.61 2.83 -1.51
N VAL A 66 9.68 3.43 -2.27
CA VAL A 66 8.96 2.73 -3.34
C VAL A 66 9.92 2.20 -4.41
N MET A 67 10.94 2.97 -4.78
CA MET A 67 11.92 2.58 -5.80
C MET A 67 12.82 1.41 -5.40
N LYS A 68 12.91 1.08 -4.11
CA LYS A 68 13.65 -0.09 -3.61
C LYS A 68 12.79 -1.36 -3.55
N LEU A 69 11.47 -1.23 -3.62
CA LEU A 69 10.56 -2.37 -3.53
C LEU A 69 10.44 -3.09 -4.88
N ARG A 70 10.33 -4.42 -4.81
CA ARG A 70 10.16 -5.28 -5.97
C ARG A 70 8.78 -5.92 -5.96
N GLY A 71 7.94 -5.53 -6.92
CA GLY A 71 6.69 -6.26 -7.20
C GLY A 71 6.99 -7.62 -7.82
N VAL A 72 6.30 -8.66 -7.36
CA VAL A 72 6.48 -10.03 -7.83
C VAL A 72 5.16 -10.70 -8.17
N THR A 73 5.22 -11.68 -9.06
CA THR A 73 4.18 -12.70 -9.21
C THR A 73 4.63 -13.97 -8.52
N TYR A 74 3.70 -14.69 -7.92
CA TYR A 74 4.01 -15.95 -7.23
C TYR A 74 2.81 -16.88 -7.24
N ASP A 75 3.11 -18.18 -7.16
CA ASP A 75 2.13 -19.23 -6.89
C ASP A 75 2.35 -19.72 -5.45
N TRP A 76 1.28 -20.10 -4.77
CA TRP A 76 1.39 -20.67 -3.43
C TRP A 76 1.93 -22.11 -3.49
N ARG A 77 2.73 -22.48 -2.49
CA ARG A 77 3.21 -23.85 -2.29
C ARG A 77 2.10 -24.70 -1.66
N THR A 78 1.09 -25.05 -2.46
CA THR A 78 -0.11 -25.75 -1.98
C THR A 78 0.15 -27.21 -1.60
N ASP A 79 1.20 -27.80 -2.14
CA ASP A 79 1.72 -29.14 -1.85
C ASP A 79 2.56 -29.18 -0.56
N GLU A 80 3.37 -28.16 -0.30
CA GLU A 80 4.20 -28.08 0.91
C GLU A 80 3.42 -27.59 2.15
N PHE A 81 2.36 -26.80 1.96
CA PHE A 81 1.54 -26.23 3.04
C PHE A 81 0.03 -26.49 2.84
N PRO A 82 -0.41 -27.77 2.79
CA PRO A 82 -1.80 -28.12 2.52
C PRO A 82 -2.77 -27.60 3.59
N GLU A 83 -2.32 -27.43 4.84
CA GLU A 83 -3.13 -26.92 5.95
C GLU A 83 -3.51 -25.43 5.80
N LYS A 84 -2.80 -24.70 4.94
CA LYS A 84 -3.09 -23.28 4.68
C LYS A 84 -4.26 -23.07 3.73
N ASN A 85 -4.68 -24.10 2.98
CA ASN A 85 -5.75 -24.02 2.00
C ASN A 85 -5.57 -22.83 1.03
N PHE A 86 -4.34 -22.63 0.56
CA PHE A 86 -4.07 -21.65 -0.48
C PHE A 86 -4.74 -22.07 -1.79
N ASP A 87 -5.13 -21.09 -2.60
CA ASP A 87 -5.62 -21.35 -3.95
C ASP A 87 -4.44 -21.58 -4.93
N ASN A 88 -4.76 -22.12 -6.12
CA ASN A 88 -3.79 -22.45 -7.16
C ASN A 88 -3.69 -21.37 -8.25
N HIS A 89 -4.09 -20.13 -7.97
CA HIS A 89 -3.96 -19.02 -8.91
C HIS A 89 -2.61 -18.33 -8.76
N THR A 90 -2.15 -17.68 -9.82
CA THR A 90 -1.00 -16.78 -9.75
C THR A 90 -1.42 -15.46 -9.11
N HIS A 91 -0.68 -15.06 -8.09
CA HIS A 91 -0.92 -13.84 -7.31
C HIS A 91 0.13 -12.78 -7.62
N PHE A 92 -0.24 -11.52 -7.37
CA PHE A 92 0.67 -10.38 -7.41
C PHE A 92 0.88 -9.85 -6.00
N GLY A 93 2.11 -9.47 -5.67
CA GLY A 93 2.39 -8.92 -4.36
C GLY A 93 3.88 -8.65 -4.15
N PHE A 94 4.31 -8.85 -2.90
CA PHE A 94 5.68 -8.61 -2.45
C PHE A 94 6.17 -9.76 -1.59
N ILE A 95 7.49 -9.94 -1.54
CA ILE A 95 8.14 -10.82 -0.57
C ILE A 95 8.30 -10.03 0.73
N ALA A 96 7.72 -10.53 1.83
CA ALA A 96 7.69 -9.81 3.10
C ALA A 96 9.09 -9.51 3.65
N GLN A 97 10.05 -10.41 3.42
CA GLN A 97 11.45 -10.25 3.81
C GLN A 97 12.11 -9.08 3.07
N GLU A 98 11.86 -8.93 1.77
CA GLU A 98 12.39 -7.81 0.98
C GLU A 98 11.75 -6.48 1.39
N VAL A 99 10.45 -6.49 1.71
CA VAL A 99 9.77 -5.31 2.27
C VAL A 99 10.36 -4.92 3.62
N GLU A 100 10.70 -5.89 4.48
CA GLU A 100 11.25 -5.65 5.81
C GLU A 100 12.59 -4.89 5.76
N GLU A 101 13.43 -5.16 4.76
CA GLU A 101 14.70 -4.46 4.57
C GLU A 101 14.53 -2.97 4.23
N VAL A 102 13.38 -2.58 3.67
CA VAL A 102 13.10 -1.21 3.21
C VAL A 102 12.16 -0.48 4.16
N ILE A 103 11.08 -1.13 4.60
CA ILE A 103 9.98 -0.58 5.40
C ILE A 103 9.54 -1.62 6.45
N PRO A 104 10.35 -1.84 7.50
CA PRO A 104 10.08 -2.88 8.49
C PRO A 104 8.73 -2.71 9.22
N GLU A 105 8.21 -1.49 9.32
CA GLU A 105 6.94 -1.19 9.99
C GLU A 105 5.74 -1.82 9.30
N PHE A 106 5.87 -2.20 8.03
CA PHE A 106 4.80 -2.81 7.24
C PHE A 106 4.77 -4.33 7.40
N VAL A 107 5.76 -4.92 8.07
CA VAL A 107 5.90 -6.37 8.20
C VAL A 107 5.54 -6.80 9.62
N GLY A 108 4.63 -7.76 9.72
CA GLY A 108 4.33 -8.45 10.97
C GLY A 108 4.91 -9.85 10.94
N THR A 109 5.55 -10.28 12.03
CA THR A 109 6.03 -11.65 12.21
C THR A 109 5.16 -12.33 13.27
N ASN A 110 4.66 -13.54 13.00
CA ASN A 110 3.90 -14.32 13.98
C ASN A 110 4.83 -15.16 14.88
N ASP A 111 4.26 -15.83 15.88
CA ASP A 111 5.00 -16.63 16.86
C ASP A 111 5.78 -17.81 16.24
N LEU A 112 5.46 -18.19 15.00
CA LEU A 112 6.11 -19.25 14.23
C LEU A 112 7.19 -18.71 13.27
N GLY A 113 7.45 -17.39 13.27
CA GLY A 113 8.43 -16.76 12.39
C GLY A 113 7.94 -16.44 10.98
N PHE A 114 6.67 -16.73 10.64
CA PHE A 114 6.12 -16.37 9.33
C PHE A 114 5.81 -14.87 9.27
N LYS A 115 6.19 -14.25 8.15
CA LYS A 115 6.03 -12.82 7.90
C LYS A 115 4.77 -12.54 7.08
N SER A 116 4.16 -11.40 7.35
CA SER A 116 2.94 -10.90 6.72
C SER A 116 3.06 -9.40 6.47
N ILE A 117 2.33 -8.89 5.48
CA ILE A 117 2.44 -7.49 5.04
C ILE A 117 1.16 -6.72 5.34
N ARG A 118 1.29 -5.51 5.89
CA ARG A 118 0.20 -4.56 6.12
C ARG A 118 -0.08 -3.74 4.86
N TYR A 119 -0.71 -4.37 3.87
CA TYR A 119 -0.92 -3.78 2.54
C TYR A 119 -1.58 -2.39 2.53
N MET A 120 -2.47 -2.11 3.48
CA MET A 120 -3.17 -0.82 3.56
C MET A 120 -2.20 0.37 3.74
N GLY A 121 -1.05 0.17 4.38
CA GLY A 121 -0.05 1.22 4.59
C GLY A 121 0.59 1.73 3.29
N PHE A 122 0.64 0.90 2.24
CA PHE A 122 1.23 1.33 0.96
C PHE A 122 0.46 2.47 0.32
N THR A 123 -0.85 2.57 0.55
CA THR A 123 -1.65 3.66 -0.03
C THR A 123 -1.15 5.03 0.43
N SER A 124 -0.83 5.21 1.71
CA SER A 124 -0.26 6.48 2.21
C SER A 124 1.16 6.72 1.72
N LEU A 125 1.98 5.67 1.60
CA LEU A 125 3.33 5.77 1.05
C LEU A 125 3.30 6.23 -0.42
N LEU A 126 2.46 5.59 -1.23
CA LEU A 126 2.32 5.88 -2.65
C LEU A 126 1.78 7.29 -2.90
N VAL A 127 0.85 7.78 -2.07
CA VAL A 127 0.36 9.16 -2.17
C VAL A 127 1.49 10.18 -1.99
N GLU A 128 2.35 10.01 -0.98
CA GLU A 128 3.47 10.94 -0.77
C GLU A 128 4.56 10.75 -1.84
N ALA A 129 4.79 9.53 -2.34
CA ALA A 129 5.73 9.28 -3.45
C ALA A 129 5.27 9.96 -4.74
N LEU A 130 3.96 9.94 -5.04
CA LEU A 130 3.38 10.63 -6.19
C LEU A 130 3.49 12.15 -6.06
N LYS A 131 3.29 12.71 -4.87
CA LYS A 131 3.49 14.15 -4.62
C LYS A 131 4.96 14.56 -4.81
N GLU A 132 5.88 13.76 -4.30
CA GLU A 132 7.33 13.98 -4.49
C GLU A 132 7.68 13.93 -5.98
N GLN A 133 7.21 12.90 -6.71
CA GLN A 133 7.39 12.80 -8.16
C GLN A 133 6.78 13.99 -8.92
N GLN A 134 5.61 14.47 -8.50
CA GLN A 134 4.97 15.64 -9.10
C GLN A 134 5.82 16.91 -8.91
N GLY A 135 6.44 17.08 -7.74
CA GLY A 135 7.38 18.18 -7.50
C GLY A 135 8.56 18.17 -8.48
N VAL A 136 9.17 17.00 -8.70
CA VAL A 136 10.26 16.83 -9.68
C VAL A 136 9.79 17.17 -11.10
N ILE A 137 8.57 16.79 -11.48
CA ILE A 137 8.01 17.11 -12.80
C ILE A 137 7.84 18.62 -12.97
N ASP A 138 7.37 19.31 -11.94
CA ASP A 138 7.13 20.75 -12.01
C ASP A 138 8.44 21.56 -12.06
N GLU A 139 9.48 21.10 -11.33
CA GLU A 139 10.84 21.64 -11.44
C GLU A 139 11.40 21.49 -12.87
N LEU A 140 11.37 20.27 -13.41
CA LEU A 140 11.84 20.00 -14.79
C LEU A 140 11.09 20.82 -15.85
N ARG A 141 9.79 21.08 -15.64
CA ARG A 141 9.02 21.95 -16.54
C ARG A 141 9.48 23.40 -16.45
N GLY A 142 9.82 23.88 -15.25
CA GLY A 142 10.42 25.19 -15.04
C GLY A 142 11.71 25.34 -15.83
N ASP A 143 12.62 24.38 -15.69
CA ASP A 143 13.90 24.36 -16.41
C ASP A 143 13.70 24.38 -17.93
N VAL A 144 12.75 23.60 -18.44
CA VAL A 144 12.44 23.58 -19.89
C VAL A 144 11.93 24.94 -20.37
N ILE A 145 11.13 25.66 -19.58
CA ILE A 145 10.64 27.00 -19.94
C ILE A 145 11.79 28.00 -19.94
N GLU A 146 12.67 27.96 -18.93
CA GLU A 146 13.83 28.83 -18.84
C GLU A 146 14.78 28.62 -20.03
N LEU A 147 15.13 27.36 -20.31
CA LEU A 147 16.00 27.00 -21.42
C LEU A 147 15.44 27.47 -22.77
N ARG A 148 14.12 27.32 -22.99
CA ARG A 148 13.46 27.84 -24.20
C ARG A 148 13.57 29.36 -24.30
N THR A 149 13.39 30.07 -23.20
CA THR A 149 13.50 31.53 -23.16
C THR A 149 14.92 32.00 -23.47
N GLN A 150 15.93 31.30 -22.95
CA GLN A 150 17.34 31.57 -23.25
C GLN A 150 17.65 31.30 -24.73
N LEU A 151 17.14 30.22 -25.31
CA LEU A 151 17.31 29.90 -26.72
C LEU A 151 16.69 30.96 -27.64
N ASP A 152 15.46 31.39 -27.37
CA ASP A 152 14.81 32.46 -28.14
C ASP A 152 15.58 33.78 -28.08
N THR A 153 16.14 34.10 -26.91
CA THR A 153 16.97 35.29 -26.71
C THR A 153 18.26 35.21 -27.53
N LEU A 154 18.95 34.07 -27.49
CA LEU A 154 20.18 33.87 -28.24
C LEU A 154 19.93 33.91 -29.75
N GLN A 155 18.83 33.31 -30.23
CA GLN A 155 18.45 33.38 -31.64
C GLN A 155 18.27 34.82 -32.12
N LYS A 156 17.57 35.66 -31.34
CA LYS A 156 17.41 37.09 -31.65
C LYS A 156 18.75 37.82 -31.71
N GLN A 157 19.65 37.56 -30.75
CA GLN A 157 20.99 38.15 -30.74
C GLN A 157 21.81 37.76 -31.98
N VAL A 158 21.74 36.48 -32.38
CA VAL A 158 22.40 35.99 -33.60
C VAL A 158 21.84 36.69 -34.83
N GLU A 159 20.52 36.82 -34.95
CA GLU A 159 19.89 37.55 -36.07
C GLU A 159 20.31 39.02 -36.13
N GLU A 160 20.38 39.70 -34.98
CA GLU A 160 20.82 41.09 -34.90
C GLU A 160 22.27 41.26 -35.33
N LEU A 161 23.17 40.37 -34.88
CA LEU A 161 24.57 40.37 -35.29
C LEU A 161 24.73 40.13 -36.80
N LEU A 162 23.97 39.19 -37.37
CA LEU A 162 23.97 38.94 -38.81
C LEU A 162 23.48 40.15 -39.60
N LYS A 163 22.44 40.85 -39.12
CA LYS A 163 21.96 42.11 -39.73
C LYS A 163 23.01 43.22 -39.64
N ARG A 164 23.74 43.31 -38.51
CA ARG A 164 24.81 44.30 -38.32
C ARG A 164 25.98 44.06 -39.27
N ASN A 165 26.42 42.82 -39.43
CA ASN A 165 27.54 42.48 -40.32
C ASN A 165 27.23 42.69 -41.80
N LYS A 166 25.96 42.51 -42.24
CA LYS A 166 25.56 42.79 -43.63
C LYS A 166 25.52 44.28 -43.99
N LYS A 167 25.55 45.18 -43.01
CA LYS A 167 25.52 46.64 -43.20
C LYS A 167 26.91 47.29 -43.25
N LEU A 168 27.95 46.52 -42.95
CA LEU A 168 29.36 46.91 -43.03
C LEU A 168 29.93 46.45 -44.38
#